data_AF-A0A3M1C7J6-F1
#
_entry.id   AF-A0A3M1C7J6-F1
#
_cell.length_a   1.000
_cell.length_b   1.000
_cell.length_c   1.000
_cell.angle_alpha   90.00
_cell.angle_beta   90.00
_cell.angle_gamma   90.00
#
_symmetry.space_group_name_H-M   'P 1'
#
loop_
_entity.id
_entity.type
_entity.pdbx_description
1 polymer ?
#
loop_
_entity_poly.entity_id
_entity_poly.type
_entity_poly.pdbx_seq_one_letter_code
_entity_poly.pdbx_strand_id
1 'polypeptide(L)'
;MKKIIVFASCLSFLHAQKPAKDWFLLDPEQDKVNGLSVERTYQELLKNKKSTTVIVGVLDSGVDYFHEDLKDIMWFNPKEIPNNNIDDDKNGYIDDIHGWNFIGGKDGKNIDKDNLELTRLYRKYKQKYEGKNETDLKTKQEKEEFAFYNKLKTDYEAEYNEAQM
;
A
#
# COMPACT_ATOMS: atom_id res chain seq x y z
N MET A 1 30.64 -51.55 44.09
CA MET A 1 30.46 -51.19 42.67
C MET A 1 29.81 -49.81 42.62
N LYS A 2 30.55 -48.76 42.23
CA LYS A 2 30.02 -47.39 42.14
C LYS A 2 29.37 -47.20 40.76
N LYS A 3 28.07 -46.92 40.70
CA LYS A 3 27.37 -46.56 39.46
C LYS A 3 27.51 -45.05 39.24
N ILE A 4 28.17 -44.65 38.16
CA ILE A 4 28.25 -43.26 37.72
C ILE A 4 27.09 -43.05 36.74
N ILE A 5 26.21 -42.11 37.04
CA ILE A 5 25.14 -41.67 36.15
C ILE A 5 25.62 -40.38 35.50
N VAL A 6 25.80 -40.41 34.18
CA VAL A 6 26.15 -39.22 33.37
C VAL A 6 24.85 -38.66 32.82
N PHE A 7 24.51 -37.43 33.23
CA PHE A 7 23.38 -36.68 32.68
C PHE A 7 23.90 -35.84 31.50
N ALA A 8 23.61 -36.27 30.28
CA ALA A 8 23.88 -35.47 29.08
C ALA A 8 22.75 -34.45 28.90
N SER A 9 23.01 -33.19 29.25
CA SER A 9 22.13 -32.07 28.95
C SER A 9 22.24 -31.75 27.46
N CYS A 10 21.20 -32.09 26.69
CA CYS A 10 21.08 -31.70 25.30
C CYS A 10 20.52 -30.27 25.23
N LEU A 11 21.41 -29.27 25.11
CA LEU A 11 21.00 -27.89 24.84
C LEU A 11 20.34 -27.83 23.46
N SER A 12 19.01 -27.73 23.43
CA SER A 12 18.26 -27.53 22.20
C SER A 12 18.30 -26.03 21.85
N PHE A 13 19.11 -25.66 20.87
CA PHE A 13 19.07 -24.32 20.30
C PHE A 13 17.79 -24.18 19.46
N LEU A 14 16.81 -23.45 19.99
CA LEU A 14 15.63 -23.03 19.23
C LEU A 14 16.09 -22.04 18.14
N HIS A 15 16.21 -22.52 16.90
CA HIS A 15 16.28 -21.63 15.75
C HIS A 15 14.87 -21.16 15.42
N ALA A 16 14.63 -19.86 15.47
CA ALA A 16 13.40 -19.28 14.94
C ALA A 16 13.34 -19.55 13.44
N GLN A 17 12.48 -20.49 13.03
CA GLN A 17 12.26 -20.78 11.62
C GLN A 17 11.50 -19.60 11.02
N LYS A 18 12.01 -19.06 9.90
CA LYS A 18 11.28 -18.02 9.15
C LYS A 18 9.91 -18.59 8.76
N PRO A 19 8.82 -17.80 8.88
CA PRO A 19 7.51 -18.26 8.45
C PRO A 19 7.55 -18.62 6.96
N ALA A 20 6.72 -19.59 6.57
CA ALA A 20 6.54 -19.92 5.16
C ALA A 20 6.14 -18.65 4.38
N LYS A 21 6.56 -18.54 3.11
CA LYS A 21 6.27 -17.36 2.28
C LYS A 21 4.76 -17.07 2.20
N ASP A 22 3.96 -18.13 2.22
CA ASP A 22 2.51 -18.08 2.04
C ASP A 22 1.75 -18.36 3.34
N TRP A 23 2.36 -18.07 4.49
CA TRP A 23 1.78 -18.32 5.81
C TRP A 23 0.38 -17.72 5.98
N PHE A 24 0.09 -16.61 5.31
CA PHE A 24 -1.20 -15.92 5.36
C PHE A 24 -2.33 -16.72 4.71
N LEU A 25 -2.04 -17.71 3.87
CA LEU A 25 -3.03 -18.60 3.27
C LEU A 25 -3.40 -19.80 4.18
N LEU A 26 -2.56 -20.09 5.18
CA LEU A 26 -2.65 -21.28 6.02
C LEU A 26 -3.75 -21.20 7.09
N ASP A 27 -4.07 -22.34 7.70
CA ASP A 27 -5.13 -22.50 8.69
C ASP A 27 -4.56 -22.76 10.12
N PRO A 28 -5.11 -22.11 11.17
CA PRO A 28 -4.65 -22.31 12.55
C PRO A 28 -4.83 -23.73 13.09
N GLU A 29 -5.89 -24.44 12.67
CA GLU A 29 -6.22 -25.77 13.17
C GLU A 29 -5.44 -26.86 12.40
N GLN A 30 -5.35 -26.74 11.08
CA GLN A 30 -4.71 -27.72 10.19
C GLN A 30 -3.19 -27.55 10.15
N ASP A 31 -2.71 -26.33 9.94
CA ASP A 31 -1.29 -26.04 9.70
C ASP A 31 -0.55 -25.55 10.95
N LYS A 32 -1.28 -25.27 12.03
CA LYS A 32 -0.76 -24.67 13.27
C LYS A 32 -0.12 -23.29 13.04
N VAL A 33 -0.57 -22.59 12.00
CA VAL A 33 -0.14 -21.23 11.66
C VAL A 33 -1.36 -20.32 11.64
N ASN A 34 -1.28 -19.17 12.31
CA ASN A 34 -2.38 -18.20 12.36
C ASN A 34 -2.52 -17.43 11.03
N GLY A 35 -2.99 -18.09 9.97
CA GLY A 35 -3.32 -17.49 8.67
C GLY A 35 -4.81 -17.25 8.48
N LEU A 36 -5.22 -16.96 7.24
CA LEU A 36 -6.60 -16.62 6.85
C LEU A 36 -7.43 -17.83 6.37
N SER A 37 -6.88 -19.05 6.43
CA SER A 37 -7.55 -20.30 6.00
C SER A 37 -8.07 -20.26 4.55
N VAL A 38 -7.33 -19.59 3.65
CA VAL A 38 -7.73 -19.39 2.25
C VAL A 38 -7.78 -20.72 1.50
N GLU A 39 -6.72 -21.53 1.62
CA GLU A 39 -6.64 -22.83 0.93
C GLU A 39 -7.76 -23.78 1.38
N ARG A 40 -7.99 -23.88 2.70
CA ARG A 40 -9.09 -24.65 3.27
C ARG A 40 -10.44 -24.18 2.73
N THR A 41 -10.65 -22.86 2.62
CA THR A 41 -11.88 -22.28 2.07
C THR A 41 -12.13 -22.74 0.63
N TYR A 42 -11.09 -22.74 -0.22
CA TYR A 42 -11.20 -23.25 -1.60
C TYR A 42 -11.52 -24.75 -1.64
N GLN A 43 -10.87 -25.56 -0.79
CA GLN A 43 -11.01 -27.02 -0.78
C GLN A 43 -12.31 -27.53 -0.16
N GLU A 44 -12.86 -26.82 0.83
CA GLU A 44 -14.03 -27.27 1.61
C GLU A 44 -15.29 -26.48 1.23
N LEU A 45 -15.26 -25.16 1.34
CA LEU A 45 -16.44 -24.31 1.23
C LEU A 45 -16.81 -24.01 -0.23
N LEU A 46 -15.81 -23.79 -1.08
CA LEU A 46 -16.01 -23.35 -2.47
C LEU A 46 -15.95 -24.47 -3.50
N LYS A 47 -15.50 -25.68 -3.13
CA LYS A 47 -15.24 -26.83 -4.04
C LYS A 47 -16.34 -27.09 -5.07
N ASN A 48 -17.60 -26.98 -4.66
CA ASN A 48 -18.77 -27.25 -5.51
C ASN A 48 -19.60 -26.00 -5.79
N LYS A 49 -19.02 -24.80 -5.59
CA LYS A 49 -19.68 -23.53 -5.88
C LYS A 49 -19.29 -23.08 -7.29
N LYS A 50 -20.28 -22.55 -8.01
CA LYS A 50 -20.04 -21.93 -9.31
C LYS A 50 -19.49 -20.52 -9.09
N SER A 51 -18.32 -20.22 -9.66
CA SER A 51 -17.76 -18.87 -9.64
C SER A 51 -18.56 -17.93 -10.52
N THR A 52 -18.58 -16.65 -10.13
CA THR A 52 -19.08 -15.56 -10.95
C THR A 52 -17.96 -14.54 -11.07
N THR A 53 -17.64 -14.13 -12.29
CA THR A 53 -16.65 -13.08 -12.52
C THR A 53 -17.21 -11.75 -12.03
N VAL A 54 -16.44 -11.06 -11.19
CA VAL A 54 -16.77 -9.73 -10.66
C VAL A 54 -15.69 -8.77 -11.14
N ILE A 55 -16.10 -7.59 -11.59
CA ILE A 55 -15.18 -6.51 -11.92
C ILE A 55 -14.89 -5.74 -10.62
N VAL A 56 -13.61 -5.62 -10.27
CA VAL A 56 -13.14 -4.92 -9.07
C VAL A 56 -12.33 -3.69 -9.51
N GLY A 57 -12.77 -2.51 -9.11
CA GLY A 57 -12.03 -1.27 -9.32
C GLY A 57 -10.99 -1.08 -8.22
N VAL A 58 -9.73 -0.94 -8.59
CA VAL A 58 -8.61 -0.67 -7.67
C VAL A 58 -8.22 0.80 -7.80
N LEU A 59 -8.36 1.56 -6.72
CA LEU A 59 -7.96 2.97 -6.65
C LEU A 59 -6.64 3.05 -5.88
N ASP A 60 -5.54 2.97 -6.62
CA ASP A 60 -4.18 2.98 -6.09
C ASP A 60 -3.29 3.81 -7.03
N SER A 61 -1.99 3.70 -6.86
CA SER A 61 -0.92 4.21 -7.73
C SER A 61 -0.91 3.64 -9.15
N GLY A 62 -1.76 2.66 -9.45
CA GLY A 62 -1.90 2.01 -10.75
C GLY A 62 -1.71 0.50 -10.66
N VAL A 63 -1.55 -0.14 -11.81
CA VAL A 63 -1.30 -1.58 -11.93
C VAL A 63 -0.37 -1.83 -13.11
N ASP A 64 0.60 -2.73 -12.92
CA ASP A 64 1.37 -3.25 -14.04
C ASP A 64 0.51 -4.27 -14.81
N TYR A 65 -0.21 -3.76 -15.81
CA TYR A 65 -1.10 -4.58 -16.63
C TYR A 65 -0.34 -5.55 -17.56
N PHE A 66 1.00 -5.42 -17.68
CA PHE A 66 1.83 -6.38 -18.42
C PHE A 66 2.35 -7.52 -17.53
N HIS A 67 2.15 -7.44 -16.21
CA HIS A 67 2.61 -8.45 -15.27
C HIS A 67 2.05 -9.83 -15.64
N GLU A 68 2.90 -10.85 -15.62
CA GLU A 68 2.57 -12.19 -16.15
C GLU A 68 1.35 -12.82 -15.47
N ASP A 69 1.19 -12.62 -14.16
CA ASP A 69 0.07 -13.11 -13.37
C ASP A 69 -1.21 -12.25 -13.46
N LEU A 70 -1.12 -11.03 -14.00
CA LEU A 70 -2.26 -10.08 -14.02
C LEU A 70 -2.85 -9.88 -15.40
N LYS A 71 -2.03 -9.89 -16.46
CA LYS A 71 -2.43 -9.55 -17.83
C LYS A 71 -3.69 -10.28 -18.32
N ASP A 72 -3.89 -11.54 -17.88
CA ASP A 72 -5.01 -12.39 -18.33
C ASP A 72 -6.30 -12.12 -17.55
N ILE A 73 -6.22 -11.43 -16.41
CA ILE A 73 -7.37 -11.08 -15.55
C ILE A 73 -7.67 -9.57 -15.54
N MET A 74 -6.86 -8.77 -16.24
CA MET A 74 -7.08 -7.34 -16.38
C MET A 74 -8.42 -7.06 -17.04
N TRP A 75 -9.18 -6.13 -16.46
CA TRP A 75 -10.42 -5.66 -17.08
C TRP A 75 -10.12 -4.96 -18.41
N PHE A 76 -10.96 -5.20 -19.41
CA PHE A 76 -10.90 -4.55 -20.72
C PHE A 76 -12.16 -3.71 -20.91
N ASN A 77 -12.04 -2.42 -21.24
CA ASN A 77 -13.18 -1.56 -21.55
C ASN A 77 -13.80 -2.00 -22.89
N PRO A 78 -14.97 -2.67 -22.91
CA PRO A 78 -15.55 -3.18 -24.15
C PRO A 78 -16.12 -2.07 -25.05
N LYS A 79 -16.13 -0.82 -24.58
CA LYS A 79 -16.65 0.32 -25.32
C LYS A 79 -15.56 1.14 -26.03
N GLU A 80 -14.30 0.82 -25.80
CA GLU A 80 -13.15 1.49 -26.42
C GLU A 80 -12.53 0.67 -27.54
N ILE A 81 -11.98 1.34 -28.56
CA ILE A 81 -11.18 0.74 -29.62
C ILE A 81 -9.71 1.10 -29.36
N PRO A 82 -8.85 0.12 -28.99
CA PRO A 82 -7.48 0.41 -28.60
C PRO A 82 -6.65 1.16 -29.65
N ASN A 83 -5.97 2.21 -29.19
CA ASN A 83 -4.97 2.99 -29.93
C ASN A 83 -5.55 3.80 -31.11
N ASN A 84 -6.83 4.18 -31.04
CA ASN A 84 -7.43 5.06 -32.06
C ASN A 84 -7.31 6.56 -31.69
N ASN A 85 -6.85 6.89 -30.47
CA ASN A 85 -6.77 8.25 -29.92
C ASN A 85 -8.13 8.97 -29.87
N ILE A 86 -9.22 8.22 -29.71
CA ILE A 86 -10.59 8.72 -29.60
C ILE A 86 -11.15 8.21 -28.26
N ASP A 87 -11.95 9.04 -27.61
CA ASP A 87 -12.83 8.62 -26.51
C ASP A 87 -14.12 8.06 -27.16
N ASP A 88 -14.16 6.75 -27.35
CA ASP A 88 -15.23 6.07 -28.09
C ASP A 88 -16.54 6.01 -27.28
N ASP A 89 -16.42 5.85 -25.97
CA ASP A 89 -17.55 5.72 -25.05
C ASP A 89 -18.08 7.07 -24.50
N LYS A 90 -17.33 8.16 -24.76
CA LYS A 90 -17.61 9.55 -24.37
C LYS A 90 -17.65 9.77 -22.87
N ASN A 91 -16.82 9.03 -22.12
CA ASN A 91 -16.70 9.17 -20.67
C ASN A 91 -15.72 10.28 -20.24
N GLY A 92 -14.98 10.87 -21.19
CA GLY A 92 -13.99 11.92 -20.96
C GLY A 92 -12.54 11.43 -20.92
N TYR A 93 -12.29 10.14 -21.17
CA TYR A 93 -10.98 9.50 -21.13
C TYR A 93 -10.69 8.84 -22.48
N ILE A 94 -9.58 9.24 -23.11
CA ILE A 94 -9.18 8.72 -24.42
C ILE A 94 -8.46 7.38 -24.22
N ASP A 95 -8.88 6.31 -24.90
CA ASP A 95 -8.22 5.00 -24.89
C ASP A 95 -8.06 4.39 -23.47
N ASP A 96 -9.08 4.46 -22.60
CA ASP A 96 -9.04 3.95 -21.21
C ASP A 96 -9.24 2.41 -21.11
N ILE A 97 -8.43 1.65 -21.87
CA ILE A 97 -8.59 0.21 -22.11
C ILE A 97 -8.58 -0.64 -20.84
N HIS A 98 -7.71 -0.33 -19.89
CA HIS A 98 -7.56 -1.09 -18.63
C HIS A 98 -7.90 -0.25 -17.39
N GLY A 99 -8.55 0.90 -17.60
CA GLY A 99 -8.74 1.93 -16.59
C GLY A 99 -8.00 3.22 -16.93
N TRP A 100 -7.90 4.11 -15.95
CA TRP A 100 -7.45 5.48 -16.18
C TRP A 100 -6.47 5.98 -15.11
N ASN A 101 -5.52 6.81 -15.53
CA ASN A 101 -4.66 7.55 -14.62
C ASN A 101 -5.21 8.96 -14.36
N PHE A 102 -5.81 9.16 -13.19
CA PHE A 102 -6.39 10.45 -12.78
C PHE A 102 -5.36 11.51 -12.36
N ILE A 103 -4.13 11.10 -12.08
CA ILE A 103 -3.04 11.99 -11.65
C ILE A 103 -2.16 12.37 -12.87
N GLY A 104 -2.19 11.56 -13.92
CA GLY A 104 -1.35 11.69 -15.10
C GLY A 104 -1.38 13.08 -15.73
N GLY A 105 -0.21 13.53 -16.19
CA GLY A 105 -0.07 14.79 -16.90
C GLY A 105 -0.89 14.80 -18.20
N LYS A 106 -1.12 15.99 -18.78
CA LYS A 106 -1.78 16.15 -20.09
C LYS A 106 -1.11 15.36 -21.22
N ASP A 107 0.12 14.90 -21.02
CA ASP A 107 0.91 14.07 -21.91
C ASP A 107 0.78 12.56 -21.64
N GLY A 108 -0.16 12.14 -20.79
CA GLY A 108 -0.42 10.73 -20.47
C GLY A 108 0.66 10.07 -19.63
N LYS A 109 1.65 10.84 -19.14
CA LYS A 109 2.72 10.30 -18.30
C LYS A 109 2.27 10.15 -16.86
N ASN A 110 2.69 9.04 -16.26
CA ASN A 110 2.55 8.83 -14.83
C ASN A 110 3.36 9.88 -14.07
N ILE A 111 2.79 10.39 -12.99
CA ILE A 111 3.53 11.21 -12.05
C ILE A 111 4.23 10.24 -11.09
N ASP A 112 5.55 10.12 -11.24
CA ASP A 112 6.36 9.18 -10.44
C ASP A 112 6.42 9.55 -8.95
N LYS A 113 6.06 10.79 -8.59
CA LYS A 113 6.14 11.32 -7.22
C LYS A 113 4.87 12.05 -6.83
N ASP A 114 4.12 11.47 -5.91
CA ASP A 114 2.98 12.15 -5.29
C ASP A 114 3.44 13.18 -4.24
N ASN A 115 2.62 14.20 -3.99
CA ASN A 115 2.84 15.11 -2.89
C ASN A 115 2.40 14.45 -1.59
N LEU A 116 3.36 14.13 -0.72
CA LEU A 116 3.06 13.59 0.60
C LEU A 116 2.10 14.49 1.39
N GLU A 117 1.23 13.90 2.21
CA GLU A 117 0.37 14.62 3.15
C GLU A 117 1.19 15.55 4.06
N LEU A 118 2.41 15.16 4.39
CA LEU A 118 3.41 16.00 5.05
C LEU A 118 3.64 17.33 4.31
N THR A 119 3.96 17.27 3.02
CA THR A 119 4.17 18.45 2.16
C THR A 119 2.91 19.31 2.08
N ARG A 120 1.73 18.69 1.97
CA ARG A 120 0.44 19.40 1.92
C ARG A 120 0.16 20.17 3.21
N LEU A 121 0.33 19.51 4.37
CA LEU A 121 0.12 20.12 5.68
C LEU A 121 1.18 21.18 5.99
N TYR A 122 2.45 20.89 5.72
CA TYR A 122 3.54 21.85 5.89
C TYR A 122 3.25 23.13 5.09
N ARG A 123 2.91 23.03 3.80
CA ARG A 123 2.56 24.21 2.97
C ARG A 123 1.40 25.01 3.55
N LYS A 124 0.34 24.33 4.01
CA LYS A 124 -0.84 24.97 4.61
C LYS A 124 -0.47 25.77 5.88
N TYR A 125 0.29 25.17 6.79
CA TYR A 125 0.63 25.81 8.06
C TYR A 125 1.77 26.82 7.93
N LYS A 126 2.71 26.60 6.99
CA LYS A 126 3.76 27.56 6.62
C LYS A 126 3.15 28.91 6.25
N GLN A 127 2.14 28.92 5.39
CA GLN A 127 1.45 30.17 5.01
C GLN A 127 0.89 30.95 6.21
N LYS A 128 0.50 30.24 7.29
CA LYS A 128 -0.11 30.85 8.48
C LYS A 128 0.91 31.25 9.56
N TYR A 129 2.04 30.54 9.67
CA TYR A 129 2.95 30.59 10.81
C TYR A 129 4.41 30.88 10.47
N GLU A 130 4.78 30.94 9.20
CA GLU A 130 6.11 31.34 8.79
C GLU A 130 6.45 32.74 9.33
N GLY A 131 7.59 32.84 10.02
CA GLY A 131 8.06 34.09 10.64
C GLY A 131 7.33 34.51 11.92
N LYS A 132 6.38 33.72 12.43
CA LYS A 132 5.71 34.00 13.71
C LYS A 132 6.44 33.35 14.89
N ASN A 133 6.30 33.98 16.06
CA ASN A 133 6.84 33.51 17.33
C ASN A 133 5.69 33.19 18.30
N GLU A 134 5.98 32.50 19.41
CA GLU A 134 4.97 32.15 20.42
C GLU A 134 4.22 33.37 21.00
N THR A 135 4.87 34.54 21.00
CA THR A 135 4.31 35.81 21.45
C THR A 135 3.24 36.37 20.52
N ASP A 136 3.23 35.96 19.25
CA ASP A 136 2.27 36.41 18.25
C ASP A 136 0.97 35.58 18.28
N LEU A 137 0.95 34.51 19.08
CA LEU A 137 -0.13 33.54 19.16
C LEU A 137 -1.08 33.89 20.31
N LYS A 138 -2.34 34.18 19.97
CA LYS A 138 -3.32 34.73 20.92
C LYS A 138 -4.18 33.65 21.57
N THR A 139 -4.47 32.59 20.82
CA THR A 139 -5.35 31.52 21.26
C THR A 139 -4.60 30.23 21.58
N LYS A 140 -5.18 29.37 22.43
CA LYS A 140 -4.64 28.03 22.72
C LYS A 140 -4.52 27.20 21.43
N GLN A 141 -5.53 27.27 20.55
CA GLN A 141 -5.53 26.58 19.27
C GLN A 141 -4.37 27.03 18.37
N GLU A 142 -4.08 28.33 18.30
CA GLU A 142 -2.95 28.82 17.50
C GLU A 142 -1.60 28.32 18.03
N LYS A 143 -1.47 28.15 19.35
CA LYS A 143 -0.26 27.58 19.97
C LYS A 143 -0.10 26.10 19.65
N GLU A 144 -1.20 25.34 19.69
CA GLU A 144 -1.21 23.92 19.30
C GLU A 144 -0.89 23.72 17.81
N GLU A 145 -1.51 24.53 16.94
CA GLU A 145 -1.22 24.52 15.50
C GLU A 145 0.22 24.95 15.17
N PHE A 146 0.76 25.92 15.91
CA PHE A 146 2.16 26.34 15.76
C PHE A 146 3.14 25.27 16.21
N ALA A 147 2.88 24.59 17.33
CA ALA A 147 3.68 23.45 17.77
C ALA A 147 3.65 22.30 16.74
N PHE A 148 2.47 22.03 16.18
CA PHE A 148 2.30 21.06 15.10
C PHE A 148 3.05 21.47 13.83
N TYR A 149 2.99 22.75 13.44
CA TYR A 149 3.75 23.31 12.32
C TYR A 149 5.26 23.12 12.50
N ASN A 150 5.80 23.38 13.70
CA ASN A 150 7.22 23.17 13.98
C ASN A 150 7.62 21.71 13.85
N LYS A 151 6.77 20.78 14.28
CA LYS A 151 6.98 19.34 14.06
C LYS A 151 6.99 19.01 12.56
N LEU A 152 5.97 19.45 11.83
CA LEU A 152 5.86 19.25 10.37
C LEU A 152 7.06 19.82 9.62
N LYS A 153 7.59 20.98 10.06
CA LYS A 153 8.76 21.60 9.47
C LYS A 153 10.00 20.70 9.62
N THR A 154 10.23 20.17 10.82
CA THR A 154 11.34 19.24 11.07
C THR A 154 11.20 17.97 10.24
N ASP A 155 10.02 17.35 10.25
CA ASP A 155 9.76 16.12 9.50
C ASP A 155 9.93 16.35 7.99
N TYR A 156 9.42 17.48 7.47
CA TYR A 156 9.58 17.86 6.06
C TYR A 156 11.04 18.08 5.68
N GLU A 157 11.82 18.77 6.50
CA GLU A 157 13.25 19.01 6.24
C GLU A 157 14.04 17.70 6.24
N ALA A 158 13.70 16.74 7.11
CA ALA A 158 14.33 15.42 7.14
C ALA A 158 14.05 14.62 5.84
N GLU A 159 12.78 14.45 5.49
CA GLU A 159 12.34 13.75 4.27
C GLU A 159 12.88 14.42 2.99
N TYR A 160 12.89 15.76 2.96
CA TYR A 160 13.45 16.52 1.84
C TYR A 160 14.94 16.24 1.66
N ASN A 161 15.72 16.23 2.75
CA ASN A 161 17.14 15.94 2.68
C ASN A 161 17.41 14.49 2.26
N GLU A 162 16.62 13.53 2.73
CA GLU A 162 16.72 12.13 2.31
C GLU A 162 16.44 11.96 0.82
N ALA A 163 15.39 12.61 0.30
CA ALA A 163 15.05 12.56 -1.12
C ALA A 163 16.07 13.24 -2.06
N GLN A 164 17.03 14.00 -1.53
CA GLN A 164 18.13 14.62 -2.29
C GLN A 164 19.43 13.79 -2.29
N MET A 165 19.54 12.77 -1.43
CA MET A 165 20.69 11.85 -1.37
C MET A 165 20.53 10.72 -2.40
#